data_AF-A0A4Q6C374-F1
#
_entry.id   AF-A0A4Q6C374-F1
#
_cell.length_a   1.000
_cell.length_b   1.000
_cell.length_c   1.000
_cell.angle_alpha   90.00
_cell.angle_beta   90.00
_cell.angle_gamma   90.00
#
_symmetry.space_group_name_H-M   'P 1'
#
loop_
_entity.id
_entity.type
_entity.pdbx_description
1 polymer ?
#
loop_
_entity_poly.entity_id
_entity_poly.type
_entity_poly.pdbx_seq_one_letter_code
_entity_poly.pdbx_strand_id
1 'polypeptide(L)'
;MNFETSLLRDTIQTSREGILVIDQITRRIYEYNQKFLELFTLDVEVIEARRHDVRLLEPLLDSLEDPEEQRRIAEHLFRNPCEESSDILRLHNGTIIHRYSKSIPLADCGPARAWFFRDITEQEKNRLREQSRAQTMTLIAIGAPLEEILAAIACGVEQVDPHFVCTILVLDRNVKFLALGAAPSLPPEMIDAMKGGAIDPALGSCGEAIAKKRRV
;
A
#
# COMPACT_ATOMS: atom_id res chain seq x y z
N MET A 1 -24.85 -19.44 -29.75
CA MET A 1 -23.83 -20.23 -29.03
C MET A 1 -22.83 -19.23 -28.46
N ASN A 2 -22.97 -18.94 -27.17
CA ASN A 2 -22.35 -17.82 -26.46
C ASN A 2 -21.13 -18.30 -25.64
N PHE A 3 -20.07 -18.74 -26.32
CA PHE A 3 -18.91 -19.31 -25.64
C PHE A 3 -17.92 -18.25 -25.09
N GLU A 4 -17.91 -17.02 -25.61
CA GLU A 4 -17.03 -15.95 -25.12
C GLU A 4 -17.59 -15.17 -23.91
N THR A 5 -18.91 -15.03 -23.79
CA THR A 5 -19.53 -14.34 -22.65
C THR A 5 -19.53 -15.17 -21.36
N SER A 6 -19.44 -16.50 -21.46
CA SER A 6 -19.27 -17.38 -20.28
C SER A 6 -17.89 -17.23 -19.66
N LEU A 7 -16.84 -17.13 -20.49
CA LEU A 7 -15.45 -17.09 -20.01
C LEU A 7 -15.15 -15.81 -19.22
N LEU A 8 -15.72 -14.66 -19.62
CA LEU A 8 -15.63 -13.43 -18.84
C LEU A 8 -16.40 -13.54 -17.52
N ARG A 9 -17.63 -14.07 -17.52
CA ARG A 9 -18.43 -14.24 -16.29
C ARG A 9 -17.79 -15.21 -15.28
N ASP A 10 -17.27 -16.34 -15.76
CA ASP A 10 -16.63 -17.34 -14.90
C ASP A 10 -15.30 -16.83 -14.32
N THR A 11 -14.57 -16.00 -15.09
CA THR A 11 -13.36 -15.31 -14.61
C THR A 11 -13.74 -14.20 -13.62
N ILE A 12 -14.85 -13.50 -13.82
CA ILE A 12 -15.33 -12.41 -12.94
C ILE A 12 -15.75 -12.93 -11.55
N GLN A 13 -16.35 -14.12 -11.47
CA GLN A 13 -16.86 -14.66 -10.19
C GLN A 13 -15.80 -15.35 -9.33
N THR A 14 -14.68 -15.77 -9.91
CA THR A 14 -13.59 -16.48 -9.19
C THR A 14 -12.30 -15.66 -9.06
N SER A 15 -12.23 -14.49 -9.69
CA SER A 15 -11.04 -13.64 -9.63
C SER A 15 -10.83 -13.03 -8.24
N ARG A 16 -9.58 -13.04 -7.78
CA ARG A 16 -9.14 -12.29 -6.58
C ARG A 16 -9.12 -10.77 -6.80
N GLU A 17 -9.42 -10.32 -8.01
CA GLU A 17 -9.37 -8.93 -8.43
C GLU A 17 -10.75 -8.27 -8.36
N GLY A 18 -10.77 -6.99 -7.99
CA GLY A 18 -11.89 -6.12 -8.27
C GLY A 18 -11.98 -5.88 -9.77
N ILE A 19 -13.17 -6.00 -10.35
CA ILE A 19 -13.40 -5.82 -11.77
C ILE A 19 -14.47 -4.76 -11.96
N LEU A 20 -14.22 -3.86 -12.91
CA LEU A 20 -15.14 -2.82 -13.36
C LEU A 20 -15.10 -2.74 -14.89
N VAL A 21 -16.24 -2.86 -15.53
CA VAL A 21 -16.39 -2.77 -16.99
C VAL A 21 -17.19 -1.52 -17.31
N ILE A 22 -16.67 -0.69 -18.20
CA ILE A 22 -17.29 0.56 -18.62
C ILE A 22 -17.48 0.54 -20.13
N ASP A 23 -18.69 0.81 -20.59
CA ASP A 23 -18.99 1.07 -22.00
C ASP A 23 -18.27 2.35 -22.46
N GLN A 24 -17.45 2.26 -23.51
CA GLN A 24 -16.64 3.40 -23.96
C GLN A 24 -17.46 4.48 -24.68
N ILE A 25 -18.59 4.12 -25.27
CA ILE A 25 -19.46 5.03 -26.01
C ILE A 25 -20.36 5.78 -25.02
N THR A 26 -21.09 5.04 -24.19
CA THR A 26 -22.06 5.63 -23.26
C THR A 26 -21.43 6.16 -21.98
N ARG A 27 -20.17 5.76 -21.69
CA ARG A 27 -19.47 6.02 -20.42
C ARG A 27 -20.27 5.57 -19.20
N ARG A 28 -21.00 4.46 -19.35
CA ARG A 28 -21.74 3.83 -18.25
C ARG A 28 -21.02 2.59 -17.78
N ILE A 29 -21.11 2.34 -16.49
CA ILE A 29 -20.70 1.09 -15.87
C ILE A 29 -21.61 0.00 -16.42
N TYR A 30 -21.01 -0.97 -17.10
CA TYR A 30 -21.70 -2.12 -17.65
C TYR A 30 -21.81 -3.22 -16.59
N GLU A 31 -20.71 -3.50 -15.89
CA GLU A 31 -20.63 -4.57 -14.89
C GLU A 31 -19.52 -4.27 -13.87
N TYR A 32 -19.68 -4.76 -12.64
CA TYR A 32 -18.65 -4.76 -11.61
C TYR A 32 -18.84 -5.96 -10.69
N ASN A 33 -17.79 -6.38 -9.98
CA ASN A 33 -17.89 -7.46 -9.00
C ASN A 33 -17.85 -6.95 -7.56
N GLN A 34 -18.20 -7.82 -6.61
CA GLN A 34 -18.19 -7.49 -5.19
C GLN A 34 -16.79 -7.07 -4.71
N LYS A 35 -15.73 -7.69 -5.25
CA LYS A 35 -14.37 -7.38 -4.83
C LYS A 35 -13.97 -5.94 -5.14
N PHE A 36 -14.45 -5.37 -6.24
CA PHE A 36 -14.26 -3.95 -6.56
C PHE A 36 -14.87 -3.05 -5.47
N LEU A 37 -16.09 -3.35 -5.02
CA LEU A 37 -16.76 -2.58 -3.98
C LEU A 37 -16.02 -2.66 -2.65
N GLU A 38 -15.57 -3.86 -2.27
CA GLU A 38 -14.79 -4.06 -1.04
C GLU A 38 -13.46 -3.29 -1.06
N LEU A 39 -12.73 -3.33 -2.18
CA LEU A 39 -11.43 -2.67 -2.31
C LEU A 39 -11.51 -1.15 -2.12
N PHE A 40 -12.59 -0.55 -2.60
CA PHE A 40 -12.80 0.89 -2.54
C PHE A 40 -13.81 1.32 -1.46
N THR A 41 -14.27 0.40 -0.63
CA THR A 41 -15.27 0.64 0.43
C THR A 41 -16.51 1.38 -0.11
N LEU A 42 -17.02 0.93 -1.26
CA LEU A 42 -18.16 1.55 -1.93
C LEU A 42 -19.48 0.87 -1.53
N ASP A 43 -20.48 1.69 -1.22
CA ASP A 43 -21.84 1.22 -0.97
C ASP A 43 -22.57 0.91 -2.30
N VAL A 44 -23.10 -0.31 -2.41
CA VAL A 44 -23.88 -0.78 -3.57
C VAL A 44 -25.04 0.17 -3.90
N GLU A 45 -25.72 0.67 -2.86
CA GLU A 45 -26.88 1.55 -3.00
C GLU A 45 -26.54 2.85 -3.74
N VAL A 46 -25.31 3.36 -3.58
CA VAL A 46 -24.85 4.58 -4.26
C VAL A 46 -24.70 4.32 -5.76
N ILE A 47 -24.24 3.14 -6.15
CA ILE A 47 -24.01 2.76 -7.55
C ILE A 47 -25.34 2.49 -8.27
N GLU A 48 -26.26 1.79 -7.60
CA GLU A 48 -27.59 1.51 -8.14
C GLU A 48 -28.44 2.78 -8.26
N ALA A 49 -28.39 3.68 -7.26
CA ALA A 49 -29.17 4.91 -7.25
C ALA A 49 -28.84 5.87 -8.41
N ARG A 50 -27.59 5.93 -8.87
CA ARG A 50 -27.18 6.84 -9.98
C ARG A 50 -27.09 6.16 -11.35
N ARG A 51 -27.81 5.04 -11.56
CA ARG A 51 -27.96 4.37 -12.87
C ARG A 51 -26.64 4.10 -13.59
N HIS A 52 -25.61 3.69 -12.84
CA HIS A 52 -24.37 3.20 -13.44
C HIS A 52 -23.59 4.27 -14.22
N ASP A 53 -23.71 5.55 -13.87
CA ASP A 53 -22.90 6.63 -14.47
C ASP A 53 -21.45 6.56 -13.99
N VAL A 54 -20.46 6.64 -14.88
CA VAL A 54 -19.03 6.64 -14.51
C VAL A 54 -18.65 7.79 -13.56
N ARG A 55 -19.42 8.89 -13.54
CA ARG A 55 -19.24 9.99 -12.58
C ARG A 55 -19.38 9.56 -11.12
N LEU A 56 -19.95 8.38 -10.87
CA LEU A 56 -19.96 7.75 -9.55
C LEU A 56 -18.57 7.47 -8.98
N LEU A 57 -17.55 7.39 -9.84
CA LEU A 57 -16.18 7.14 -9.44
C LEU A 57 -15.41 8.42 -9.12
N GLU A 58 -16.02 9.61 -9.30
CA GLU A 58 -15.37 10.88 -8.94
C GLU A 58 -15.01 10.93 -7.43
N PRO A 59 -15.90 10.59 -6.48
CA PRO A 59 -15.53 10.56 -5.05
C PRO A 59 -14.48 9.49 -4.72
N LEU A 60 -14.36 8.44 -5.54
CA LEU A 60 -13.31 7.43 -5.37
C LEU A 60 -11.93 8.01 -5.68
N LEU A 61 -11.84 8.99 -6.58
CA LEU A 61 -10.58 9.70 -6.85
C LEU A 61 -10.10 10.47 -5.61
N ASP A 62 -11.00 11.01 -4.79
CA ASP A 62 -10.64 11.72 -3.54
C ASP A 62 -9.96 10.81 -2.50
N SER A 63 -10.10 9.49 -2.64
CA SER A 63 -9.42 8.52 -1.77
C SER A 63 -7.96 8.25 -2.21
N LEU A 64 -7.57 8.70 -3.40
CA LEU A 64 -6.25 8.45 -4.00
C LEU A 64 -5.25 9.54 -3.64
N GLU A 65 -3.98 9.19 -3.45
CA GLU A 65 -2.89 10.15 -3.18
C GLU A 65 -2.76 11.25 -4.23
N ASP A 66 -2.99 10.94 -5.51
CA ASP A 66 -2.98 11.92 -6.61
C ASP A 66 -4.24 11.79 -7.50
N PRO A 67 -5.35 12.44 -7.13
CA PRO A 67 -6.62 12.34 -7.86
C PRO A 67 -6.54 12.90 -9.29
N GLU A 68 -5.74 13.96 -9.49
CA GLU A 68 -5.64 14.72 -10.73
C GLU A 68 -4.86 13.96 -11.81
N GLU A 69 -3.75 13.32 -11.43
CA GLU A 69 -3.02 12.42 -12.32
C GLU A 69 -3.92 11.26 -12.77
N GLN A 70 -4.65 10.67 -11.83
CA GLN A 70 -5.47 9.50 -12.11
C GLN A 70 -6.66 9.82 -13.01
N ARG A 71 -7.24 11.02 -12.87
CA ARG A 71 -8.23 11.54 -13.82
C ARG A 71 -7.65 11.66 -15.23
N ARG A 72 -6.47 12.26 -15.37
CA ARG A 72 -5.80 12.43 -16.66
C ARG A 72 -5.52 11.09 -17.35
N ILE A 73 -5.05 10.09 -16.61
CA ILE A 73 -4.81 8.73 -17.12
C ILE A 73 -6.13 8.11 -17.59
N ALA A 74 -7.19 8.17 -16.78
CA ALA A 74 -8.50 7.62 -17.17
C ALA A 74 -9.01 8.26 -18.46
N GLU A 75 -8.98 9.60 -18.58
CA GLU A 75 -9.40 10.33 -19.78
C GLU A 75 -8.55 10.01 -21.02
N HIS A 76 -7.24 9.79 -20.84
CA HIS A 76 -6.35 9.36 -21.92
C HIS A 76 -6.74 7.97 -22.44
N LEU A 77 -6.99 7.02 -21.54
CA LEU A 77 -7.36 5.65 -21.90
C LEU A 77 -8.76 5.55 -22.53
N PHE A 78 -9.68 6.45 -22.17
CA PHE A 78 -10.96 6.58 -22.87
C PHE A 78 -10.80 7.17 -24.28
N ARG A 79 -9.80 8.05 -24.51
CA ARG A 79 -9.49 8.58 -25.84
C ARG A 79 -8.70 7.61 -26.72
N ASN A 80 -7.99 6.66 -26.11
CA ASN A 80 -7.19 5.66 -26.79
C ASN A 80 -7.69 4.23 -26.46
N PRO A 81 -8.83 3.78 -27.02
CA PRO A 81 -9.43 2.47 -26.74
C PRO A 81 -8.50 1.27 -26.85
N CYS A 82 -7.60 1.26 -27.84
CA CYS A 82 -6.73 0.11 -28.08
C CYS A 82 -5.54 0.04 -27.11
N GLU A 83 -5.33 1.06 -26.29
CA GLU A 83 -4.21 1.13 -25.36
C GLU A 83 -4.50 0.31 -24.09
N GLU A 84 -3.58 -0.60 -23.78
CA GLU A 84 -3.51 -1.27 -22.49
C GLU A 84 -2.71 -0.43 -21.51
N SER A 85 -3.10 -0.46 -20.24
CA SER A 85 -2.44 0.30 -19.18
C SER A 85 -2.29 -0.54 -17.93
N SER A 86 -1.16 -0.38 -17.25
CA SER A 86 -0.86 -1.02 -15.97
C SER A 86 -0.18 0.00 -15.08
N ASP A 87 -0.77 0.30 -13.93
CA ASP A 87 -0.29 1.31 -12.99
C ASP A 87 -0.60 0.94 -11.53
N ILE A 88 -0.09 1.76 -10.60
CA ILE A 88 -0.28 1.58 -9.17
C ILE A 88 -1.07 2.76 -8.63
N LEU A 89 -2.19 2.46 -7.98
CA LEU A 89 -2.97 3.40 -7.20
C LEU A 89 -2.58 3.28 -5.73
N ARG A 90 -2.36 4.42 -5.09
CA ARG A 90 -2.13 4.51 -3.64
C ARG A 90 -3.31 5.23 -3.02
N LEU A 91 -3.96 4.59 -2.06
CA LEU A 91 -5.05 5.20 -1.31
C LEU A 91 -4.49 5.89 -0.07
N HIS A 92 -5.16 6.95 0.40
CA HIS A 92 -4.78 7.67 1.61
C HIS A 92 -4.74 6.81 2.87
N ASN A 93 -5.46 5.68 2.89
CA ASN A 93 -5.44 4.71 3.98
C ASN A 93 -4.22 3.77 3.96
N GLY A 94 -3.31 3.93 3.00
CA GLY A 94 -2.11 3.11 2.82
C GLY A 94 -2.31 1.84 1.98
N THR A 95 -3.52 1.58 1.46
CA THR A 95 -3.76 0.46 0.54
C THR A 95 -3.09 0.74 -0.81
N ILE A 96 -2.39 -0.26 -1.33
CA ILE A 96 -1.71 -0.22 -2.63
C ILE A 96 -2.45 -1.14 -3.59
N ILE A 97 -3.01 -0.56 -4.66
CA ILE A 97 -3.78 -1.28 -5.66
C ILE A 97 -3.00 -1.28 -6.97
N HIS A 98 -2.69 -2.46 -7.50
CA HIS A 98 -2.27 -2.61 -8.89
C HIS A 98 -3.51 -2.56 -9.77
N ARG A 99 -3.53 -1.61 -10.71
CA ARG A 99 -4.62 -1.43 -11.66
C ARG A 99 -4.14 -1.80 -13.06
N TYR A 100 -4.92 -2.63 -13.73
CA TYR A 100 -4.71 -2.98 -15.13
C TYR A 100 -5.97 -2.67 -15.93
N SER A 101 -5.82 -2.13 -17.14
CA SER A 101 -6.93 -1.76 -18.01
C SER A 101 -6.69 -2.19 -19.44
N LYS A 102 -7.74 -2.73 -20.07
CA LYS A 102 -7.75 -3.06 -21.50
C LYS A 102 -9.13 -2.90 -22.11
N SER A 103 -9.17 -2.71 -23.41
CA SER A 103 -10.42 -2.77 -24.16
C SER A 103 -10.84 -4.22 -24.39
N ILE A 104 -12.14 -4.46 -24.28
CA ILE A 104 -12.79 -5.74 -24.54
C ILE A 104 -14.00 -5.52 -25.45
N PRO A 105 -14.25 -6.43 -26.41
CA PRO A 105 -15.51 -6.40 -27.15
C PRO A 105 -16.65 -6.92 -26.26
N LEU A 106 -17.76 -6.19 -26.18
CA LEU A 106 -19.01 -6.69 -25.60
C LEU A 106 -19.99 -7.05 -26.71
N ALA A 107 -20.64 -8.20 -26.56
CA ALA A 107 -21.63 -8.70 -27.53
C ALA A 107 -22.82 -7.73 -27.72
N ASP A 108 -23.24 -7.06 -26.63
CA ASP A 108 -24.47 -6.27 -26.62
C ASP A 108 -24.24 -4.74 -26.58
N CYS A 109 -23.00 -4.27 -26.34
CA CYS A 109 -22.70 -2.84 -26.11
C CYS A 109 -21.51 -2.27 -26.91
N GLY A 110 -20.93 -3.03 -27.85
CA GLY A 110 -19.78 -2.54 -28.62
C GLY A 110 -18.48 -2.51 -27.80
N PRO A 111 -17.51 -1.61 -28.07
CA PRO A 111 -16.24 -1.58 -27.36
C PRO A 111 -16.45 -1.12 -25.90
N ALA A 112 -15.99 -1.94 -24.96
CA ALA A 112 -15.94 -1.61 -23.55
C ALA A 112 -14.51 -1.62 -23.03
N ARG A 113 -14.27 -1.00 -21.89
CA ARG A 113 -13.00 -1.03 -21.18
C ARG A 113 -13.18 -1.76 -19.86
N ALA A 114 -12.42 -2.83 -19.66
CA ALA A 114 -12.34 -3.53 -18.40
C ALA A 114 -11.18 -2.98 -17.58
N TRP A 115 -11.43 -2.78 -16.29
CA TRP A 115 -10.47 -2.40 -15.27
C TRP A 115 -10.39 -3.52 -14.25
N PHE A 116 -9.17 -3.92 -13.93
CA PHE A 116 -8.83 -4.94 -12.96
C PHE A 116 -8.05 -4.27 -11.84
N PHE A 117 -8.44 -4.54 -10.61
CA PHE A 117 -7.88 -3.95 -9.40
C PHE A 117 -7.44 -5.06 -8.47
N ARG A 118 -6.16 -5.05 -8.11
CA ARG A 118 -5.60 -6.05 -7.22
C ARG A 118 -4.94 -5.36 -6.04
N ASP A 119 -5.37 -5.68 -4.82
CA ASP A 119 -4.64 -5.28 -3.63
C ASP A 119 -3.30 -6.01 -3.58
N ILE A 120 -2.22 -5.23 -3.62
CA ILE A 120 -0.84 -5.71 -3.53
C ILE A 120 -0.15 -5.22 -2.26
N THR A 121 -0.90 -4.68 -1.29
CA THR A 121 -0.37 -4.08 -0.05
C THR A 121 0.50 -5.07 0.70
N GLU A 122 0.00 -6.27 0.98
CA GLU A 122 0.78 -7.29 1.70
C GLU A 122 1.96 -7.83 0.88
N GLN A 123 1.81 -7.92 -0.44
CA GLN A 123 2.91 -8.32 -1.32
C GLN A 123 4.03 -7.28 -1.27
N GLU A 124 3.70 -6.00 -1.34
CA GLU A 124 4.67 -4.92 -1.30
C GLU A 124 5.33 -4.80 0.07
N LYS A 125 4.56 -4.94 1.16
CA LYS A 125 5.12 -5.04 2.51
C LYS A 125 6.11 -6.20 2.65
N ASN A 126 5.78 -7.38 2.12
CA ASN A 126 6.69 -8.53 2.15
C ASN A 126 7.94 -8.29 1.31
N ARG A 127 7.80 -7.69 0.12
CA ARG A 127 8.92 -7.31 -0.74
C ARG A 127 9.89 -6.35 -0.01
N LEU A 128 9.34 -5.34 0.68
CA LEU A 128 10.14 -4.39 1.47
C LEU A 128 10.81 -5.06 2.67
N ARG A 129 10.11 -5.96 3.38
CA ARG A 129 10.69 -6.77 4.48
C ARG A 129 11.87 -7.61 4.00
N GLU A 130 11.73 -8.28 2.85
CA GLU A 130 12.78 -9.10 2.26
C GLU A 130 13.98 -8.25 1.82
N GLN A 131 13.73 -7.11 1.17
CA GLN A 131 14.76 -6.16 0.76
C GLN A 131 15.56 -5.63 1.95
N SER A 132 14.88 -5.20 3.02
CA SER A 132 15.54 -4.74 4.26
C SER A 132 16.38 -5.83 4.92
N ARG A 133 15.86 -7.07 4.98
CA ARG A 133 16.61 -8.22 5.50
C ARG A 133 17.87 -8.50 4.69
N ALA A 134 17.76 -8.51 3.36
CA ALA A 134 18.89 -8.73 2.47
C ALA A 134 19.97 -7.64 2.67
N GLN A 135 19.56 -6.37 2.68
CA GLN A 135 20.47 -5.24 2.92
C GLN A 135 21.20 -5.36 4.27
N THR A 136 20.47 -5.70 5.34
CA THR A 136 21.05 -5.88 6.67
C THR A 136 22.06 -7.03 6.67
N MET A 137 21.75 -8.16 6.03
CA MET A 137 22.69 -9.29 5.91
C MET A 137 23.95 -8.90 5.14
N THR A 138 23.83 -8.09 4.08
CA THR A 138 24.98 -7.57 3.34
C THR A 138 25.88 -6.71 4.22
N LEU A 139 25.31 -5.78 4.99
CA LEU A 139 26.07 -4.91 5.90
C LEU A 139 26.83 -5.72 6.97
N ILE A 140 26.19 -6.75 7.53
CA ILE A 140 26.84 -7.66 8.48
C ILE A 140 28.00 -8.41 7.80
N ALA A 141 27.78 -8.94 6.59
CA ALA A 141 28.77 -9.74 5.88
C ALA A 141 30.03 -8.94 5.51
N ILE A 142 29.90 -7.64 5.20
CA ILE A 142 31.04 -6.77 4.90
C ILE A 142 31.69 -6.16 6.15
N GLY A 143 31.18 -6.47 7.34
CA GLY A 143 31.69 -5.93 8.60
C GLY A 143 31.43 -4.43 8.78
N ALA A 144 30.30 -3.93 8.27
CA ALA A 144 29.91 -2.53 8.42
C ALA A 144 29.80 -2.15 9.91
N PRO A 145 30.02 -0.86 10.27
CA PRO A 145 29.81 -0.37 11.63
C PRO A 145 28.42 -0.71 12.18
N LEU A 146 28.35 -1.02 13.48
CA LEU A 146 27.10 -1.39 14.14
C LEU A 146 26.01 -0.32 13.95
N GLU A 147 26.37 0.96 14.03
CA GLU A 147 25.45 2.08 13.83
C GLU A 147 24.78 2.04 12.44
N GLU A 148 25.54 1.71 11.38
CA GLU A 148 25.00 1.58 10.03
C GLU A 148 24.03 0.39 9.91
N ILE A 149 24.36 -0.74 10.56
CA ILE A 149 23.50 -1.93 10.58
C ILE A 149 22.19 -1.60 11.32
N LEU A 150 22.27 -0.96 12.49
CA LEU A 150 21.11 -0.57 13.28
C LEU A 150 20.23 0.46 12.55
N ALA A 151 20.85 1.43 11.87
CA ALA A 151 20.13 2.39 11.03
C ALA A 151 19.39 1.69 9.88
N ALA A 152 20.04 0.75 9.19
CA ALA A 152 19.41 -0.02 8.12
C ALA A 152 18.20 -0.85 8.61
N ILE A 153 18.30 -1.44 9.80
CA ILE A 153 17.19 -2.17 10.44
C ILE A 153 16.05 -1.20 10.76
N ALA A 154 16.35 -0.07 11.43
CA ALA A 154 15.34 0.91 11.81
C ALA A 154 14.62 1.49 10.59
N CYS A 155 15.36 1.95 9.58
CA CYS A 155 14.79 2.43 8.31
C CYS A 155 13.93 1.36 7.63
N GLY A 156 14.37 0.10 7.65
CA GLY A 156 13.61 -1.00 7.08
C GLY A 156 12.24 -1.22 7.74
N VAL A 157 12.16 -1.07 9.06
CA VAL A 157 10.88 -1.15 9.79
C VAL A 157 9.96 0.00 9.41
N GLU A 158 10.47 1.23 9.39
CA GLU A 158 9.70 2.43 9.02
C GLU A 158 9.23 2.42 7.55
N GLN A 159 10.02 1.82 6.65
CA GLN A 159 9.62 1.68 5.23
C GLN A 159 8.46 0.71 5.03
N VAL A 160 8.38 -0.36 5.84
CA VAL A 160 7.30 -1.36 5.74
C VAL A 160 5.96 -0.80 6.22
N ASP A 161 6.00 0.09 7.22
CA ASP A 161 4.81 0.81 7.67
C ASP A 161 5.16 2.26 8.00
N PRO A 162 4.71 3.23 7.19
CA PRO A 162 4.98 4.65 7.40
C PRO A 162 4.48 5.22 8.74
N HIS A 163 3.59 4.52 9.45
CA HIS A 163 3.11 4.95 10.77
C HIS A 163 4.10 4.62 11.89
N PHE A 164 5.10 3.78 11.64
CA PHE A 164 6.12 3.46 12.63
C PHE A 164 7.25 4.48 12.61
N VAL A 165 7.62 4.94 13.80
CA VAL A 165 8.87 5.64 14.07
C VAL A 165 9.73 4.72 14.93
N CYS A 166 10.85 4.29 14.39
CA CYS A 166 11.70 3.26 15.00
C CYS A 166 12.88 3.91 15.72
N THR A 167 13.13 3.44 16.93
CA THR A 167 14.32 3.82 17.71
C THR A 167 14.92 2.58 18.34
N ILE A 168 16.22 2.39 18.14
CA ILE A 168 17.02 1.31 18.72
C ILE A 168 17.93 1.91 19.77
N LEU A 169 17.79 1.43 21.01
CA LEU A 169 18.64 1.78 22.13
C LEU A 169 19.58 0.62 22.45
N VAL A 170 20.85 0.93 22.64
CA VAL A 170 21.91 -0.04 22.95
C VAL A 170 22.33 0.15 24.40
N LEU A 171 22.42 -0.96 25.12
CA LEU A 171 22.89 -0.99 26.50
C LEU A 171 24.40 -1.22 26.54
N ASP A 172 25.10 -0.41 27.33
CA ASP A 172 26.50 -0.71 27.68
C ASP A 172 26.58 -1.97 28.57
N ARG A 173 27.73 -2.68 28.53
CA ARG A 173 28.01 -3.92 29.27
C ARG A 173 27.81 -3.80 30.78
N ASN A 174 27.88 -2.59 31.34
CA ASN A 174 27.66 -2.33 32.75
C ASN A 174 26.19 -2.05 33.12
N VAL A 175 25.26 -2.08 32.16
CA VAL A 175 23.82 -1.80 32.35
C VAL A 175 23.58 -0.45 33.05
N LYS A 176 24.40 0.56 32.72
CA LYS A 176 24.33 1.89 33.35
C LYS A 176 23.75 2.97 32.44
N PHE A 177 23.97 2.86 31.14
CA PHE A 177 23.61 3.90 30.18
C PHE A 177 22.93 3.31 28.96
N LEU A 178 21.92 4.03 28.47
CA LEU A 178 21.33 3.83 27.15
C LEU A 178 22.08 4.71 26.16
N ALA A 179 22.73 4.08 25.19
CA ALA A 179 23.23 4.76 24.01
C ALA A 179 22.17 4.68 22.91
N LEU A 180 21.96 5.79 22.20
CA LEU A 180 21.15 5.77 20.99
C LEU A 180 21.91 5.02 19.90
N GLY A 181 21.38 3.88 19.46
CA GLY A 181 21.98 3.08 18.39
C GLY A 181 21.50 3.50 17.00
N ALA A 182 20.19 3.71 16.85
CA ALA A 182 19.59 4.23 15.62
C ALA A 182 18.26 4.92 15.92
N ALA A 183 17.98 6.03 15.25
CA ALA A 183 16.70 6.75 15.32
C ALA A 183 16.52 7.61 14.05
N PRO A 184 16.35 7.00 12.87
CA PRO A 184 16.45 7.69 11.59
C PRO A 184 15.39 8.78 11.38
N SER A 185 14.15 8.56 11.84
CA SER A 185 13.05 9.52 11.70
C SER A 185 12.78 10.35 12.96
N LEU A 186 13.64 10.26 13.98
CA LEU A 186 13.45 10.99 15.23
C LEU A 186 13.98 12.42 15.10
N PRO A 187 13.25 13.45 15.58
CA PRO A 187 13.73 14.83 15.54
C PRO A 187 15.05 15.02 16.30
N PRO A 188 15.97 15.90 15.84
CA PRO A 188 17.27 16.13 16.48
C PRO A 188 17.18 16.50 17.97
N GLU A 189 16.19 17.32 18.35
CA GLU A 189 15.97 17.72 19.74
C GLU A 189 15.68 16.51 20.65
N MET A 190 14.93 15.54 20.14
CA MET A 190 14.59 14.32 20.87
C MET A 190 15.76 13.32 20.87
N ILE A 191 16.52 13.26 19.77
CA ILE A 191 17.79 12.52 19.71
C ILE A 191 18.74 13.01 20.80
N ASP A 192 18.91 14.33 20.94
CA ASP A 192 19.82 14.91 21.92
C ASP A 192 19.34 14.72 23.36
N ALA A 193 18.03 14.77 23.60
CA ALA A 193 17.45 14.44 24.90
C ALA A 193 17.67 12.96 25.30
N MET A 194 17.76 12.05 24.32
CA MET A 194 17.98 10.62 24.56
C MET A 194 19.46 10.23 24.70
N LYS A 195 20.39 11.07 24.25
CA LYS A 195 21.83 10.80 24.37
C LYS A 195 22.29 10.89 25.83
N GLY A 196 22.73 9.75 26.39
CA GLY A 196 23.41 9.72 27.69
C GLY A 196 22.48 9.69 28.91
N GLY A 197 21.18 9.42 28.72
CA GLY A 197 20.24 9.21 29.82
C GLY A 197 20.60 7.98 30.66
N ALA A 198 20.63 8.14 31.99
CA ALA A 198 20.64 7.00 32.89
C ALA A 198 19.32 6.21 32.76
N ILE A 199 19.36 4.91 33.01
CA ILE A 199 18.16 4.07 32.97
C ILE A 199 17.21 4.53 34.08
N ASP A 200 16.08 5.12 33.69
CA ASP A 200 14.96 5.37 34.60
C ASP A 200 13.84 4.36 34.29
N PRO A 201 13.56 3.40 35.20
CA PRO A 201 12.47 2.43 35.05
C PRO A 201 11.08 3.07 34.91
N ALA A 202 10.92 4.33 35.34
CA ALA A 202 9.67 5.09 35.19
C ALA A 202 9.54 5.77 33.83
N LEU A 203 10.61 5.81 33.01
CA LEU A 203 10.60 6.40 31.68
C LEU A 203 10.17 5.35 30.61
N GLY A 204 8.88 5.07 30.58
CA GLY A 204 8.24 4.30 29.51
C GLY A 204 8.56 2.80 29.49
N SER A 205 8.03 2.11 28.48
CA SER A 205 8.09 0.64 28.35
C SER A 205 9.52 0.11 28.23
N CYS A 206 10.41 0.85 27.55
CA CYS A 206 11.82 0.47 27.40
C CYS A 206 12.55 0.44 28.76
N GLY A 207 12.36 1.47 29.60
CA GLY A 207 12.96 1.52 30.94
C GLY A 207 12.48 0.38 31.83
N GLU A 208 11.17 0.08 31.81
CA GLU A 208 10.57 -1.00 32.57
C GLU A 208 11.06 -2.39 32.12
N ALA A 209 11.16 -2.62 30.81
CA ALA A 209 11.67 -3.87 30.24
C ALA A 209 13.10 -4.18 30.71
N ILE A 210 13.95 -3.14 30.71
CA ILE A 210 15.36 -3.24 31.12
C ILE A 210 15.46 -3.51 32.62
N ALA A 211 14.70 -2.77 33.43
CA ALA A 211 14.68 -2.93 34.88
C ALA A 211 14.22 -4.33 35.30
N LYS A 212 13.22 -4.88 34.62
CA LYS A 212 12.67 -6.23 34.90
C LYS A 212 13.40 -7.35 34.17
N LYS A 213 14.32 -7.04 33.26
CA LYS A 213 15.02 -7.99 32.36
C LYS A 213 14.07 -8.97 31.66
N ARG A 214 12.89 -8.50 31.26
CA ARG A 214 11.87 -9.29 30.56
C ARG A 214 11.10 -8.41 29.59
N ARG A 215 10.45 -9.06 28.61
CA ARG A 215 9.46 -8.38 27.76
C ARG A 215 8.30 -7.90 28.64
N VAL A 216 7.91 -6.65 28.44
CA VAL A 216 6.71 -6.00 29.00
C VAL A 216 5.72 -5.75 27.88
#